data_AF-A0A3M6W3G4-F1
#
_entry.id   AF-A0A3M6W3G4-F1
#
_cell.length_a   1.000
_cell.length_b   1.000
_cell.length_c   1.000
_cell.angle_alpha   90.00
_cell.angle_beta   90.00
_cell.angle_gamma   90.00
#
_symmetry.space_group_name_H-M   'P 1'
#
loop_
_entity.id
_entity.type
_entity.pdbx_description
1 polymer ?
#
loop_
_entity_poly.entity_id
_entity_poly.type
_entity_poly.pdbx_seq_one_letter_code
_entity_poly.pdbx_strand_id
1 'polypeptide(L)'
;MMALNQEAKDAGITVFNEIGLDPGIDHLYAVKTIDEVHNEGGKIISFWSYCGGLPAPENSDNPLGYKFSWSPRGVLLAARNTAQFYKDGRKETIPGEKLMSNARPYHIYPGYAFEAYPNRDSTPFRERYNIPEAQNLVRGTLRYQGNPAFIQTLRDLGMLSEEEQDFLKPTAQPVPTWKEAFAKIVGATGNSEQDLVWAVSSKAKFANNDEKDRIVAGLRWFGLFSDAQIEPRGNPLDCLCAAMEGKMQYEKGERDFVMLQHKFEIEWANGKREMRTSTLCDYGEPEGSGGYSAMARLVGVPCAVAVLMVLDGEIKDKGVLAPVTGDISEPIRKKLQKDYGIEMREKTLA
;
A
#
# COMPACT_ATOMS: atom_id res chain seq x y z
N MET A 1 19.32 1.14 -7.27
CA MET A 1 19.74 2.36 -7.97
C MET A 1 20.98 3.01 -7.34
N MET A 2 21.12 3.03 -6.00
CA MET A 2 22.28 3.65 -5.32
C MET A 2 23.67 3.18 -5.79
N ALA A 3 23.82 1.95 -6.28
CA ALA A 3 25.08 1.45 -6.85
C ALA A 3 25.60 2.32 -8.02
N LEU A 4 24.70 3.00 -8.74
CA LEU A 4 25.01 3.85 -9.89
C LEU A 4 25.21 5.33 -9.51
N ASN A 5 25.24 5.67 -8.22
CA ASN A 5 25.30 7.06 -7.78
C ASN A 5 26.56 7.79 -8.26
N GLN A 6 27.72 7.12 -8.19
CA GLN A 6 28.98 7.72 -8.64
C GLN A 6 28.99 7.91 -10.16
N GLU A 7 28.53 6.91 -10.91
CA GLU A 7 28.42 7.00 -12.38
C GLU A 7 27.48 8.15 -12.81
N ALA A 8 26.36 8.35 -12.12
CA ALA A 8 25.46 9.46 -12.38
C ALA A 8 26.09 10.82 -12.05
N LYS A 9 26.90 10.92 -10.99
CA LYS A 9 27.69 12.12 -10.66
C LYS A 9 28.75 12.40 -11.72
N ASP A 10 29.50 11.38 -12.14
CA ASP A 10 30.56 11.49 -13.14
C ASP A 10 30.00 11.91 -14.51
N ALA A 11 28.80 11.42 -14.85
CA ALA A 11 28.06 11.83 -16.04
C ALA A 11 27.41 13.23 -15.93
N GLY A 12 27.46 13.87 -14.76
CA GLY A 12 26.87 15.19 -14.53
C GLY A 12 25.34 15.21 -14.57
N ILE A 13 24.68 14.06 -14.36
CA ILE A 13 23.22 13.92 -14.44
C ILE A 13 22.57 13.84 -13.05
N THR A 14 21.29 14.20 -12.99
CA THR A 14 20.44 14.08 -11.81
C THR A 14 19.44 12.96 -12.05
N VAL A 15 19.40 11.97 -11.16
CA VAL A 15 18.43 10.87 -11.17
C VAL A 15 17.55 11.01 -9.93
N PHE A 16 16.45 11.74 -10.05
CA PHE A 16 15.55 12.03 -8.93
C PHE A 16 14.48 10.95 -8.80
N ASN A 17 14.36 10.33 -7.63
CA ASN A 17 13.46 9.22 -7.34
C ASN A 17 12.54 9.54 -6.17
N GLU A 18 11.66 8.59 -5.83
CA GLU A 18 10.87 8.63 -4.58
C GLU A 18 10.09 9.96 -4.45
N ILE A 19 9.46 10.42 -5.54
CA ILE A 19 8.73 11.70 -5.62
C ILE A 19 7.33 11.58 -6.25
N GLY A 20 6.58 10.58 -5.82
CA GLY A 20 5.14 10.46 -6.08
C GLY A 20 4.32 10.81 -4.83
N LEU A 21 3.49 9.86 -4.40
CA LEU A 21 2.72 9.94 -3.16
C LEU A 21 3.44 9.23 -1.99
N ASP A 22 3.66 7.93 -2.13
CA ASP A 22 4.34 7.05 -1.18
C ASP A 22 5.09 5.97 -2.00
N PRO A 23 6.38 6.14 -2.28
CA PRO A 23 7.28 7.20 -1.77
C PRO A 23 7.15 8.55 -2.52
N GLY A 24 7.14 9.67 -1.78
CA GLY A 24 7.10 11.04 -2.30
C GLY A 24 6.60 12.08 -1.30
N ILE A 25 5.34 12.49 -1.41
CA ILE A 25 4.68 13.41 -0.45
C ILE A 25 4.90 12.96 1.01
N ASP A 26 4.88 11.65 1.26
CA ASP A 26 5.16 11.08 2.57
C ASP A 26 6.57 11.44 3.09
N HIS A 27 7.59 11.51 2.23
CA HIS A 27 8.92 11.99 2.65
C HIS A 27 8.91 13.48 2.95
N LEU A 28 8.26 14.27 2.10
CA LEU A 28 8.25 15.74 2.21
C LEU A 28 7.72 16.20 3.57
N TYR A 29 6.63 15.59 4.02
CA TYR A 29 6.00 15.95 5.29
C TYR A 29 6.55 15.20 6.49
N ALA A 30 7.15 14.01 6.32
CA ALA A 30 7.95 13.39 7.38
C ALA A 30 9.17 14.26 7.72
N VAL A 31 9.96 14.63 6.72
CA VAL A 31 11.16 15.47 6.87
C VAL A 31 10.80 16.83 7.47
N LYS A 32 9.75 17.50 6.97
CA LYS A 32 9.30 18.79 7.52
C LYS A 32 9.11 18.73 9.04
N THR A 33 8.28 17.80 9.52
CA THR A 33 7.98 17.72 10.96
C THR A 33 9.21 17.32 11.77
N ILE A 34 10.03 16.40 11.26
CA ILE A 34 11.25 15.94 11.94
C ILE A 34 12.23 17.10 12.10
N ASP A 35 12.50 17.84 11.02
CA ASP A 35 13.41 18.99 11.04
C ASP A 35 12.91 20.08 12.00
N GLU A 36 11.61 20.41 12.00
CA GLU A 36 11.03 21.37 12.95
C GLU A 36 11.25 20.95 14.41
N VAL A 37 10.98 19.67 14.73
CA VAL A 37 11.16 19.14 16.08
C VAL A 37 12.63 19.18 16.50
N HIS A 38 13.55 18.74 15.64
CA HIS A 38 14.98 18.75 15.94
C HIS A 38 15.54 20.17 16.09
N ASN A 39 15.12 21.11 15.25
CA ASN A 39 15.54 22.52 15.32
C ASN A 39 15.10 23.20 16.63
N GLU A 40 13.99 22.75 17.23
CA GLU A 40 13.53 23.21 18.54
C GLU A 40 14.09 22.37 19.72
N GLY A 41 15.04 21.47 19.44
CA GLY A 41 15.69 20.63 20.45
C GLY A 41 14.84 19.47 20.97
N GLY A 42 13.76 19.11 20.27
CA GLY A 42 12.95 17.94 20.53
C GLY A 42 13.53 16.66 19.92
N LYS A 43 12.89 15.53 20.24
CA LYS A 43 13.26 14.18 19.83
C LYS A 43 12.05 13.45 19.26
N ILE A 44 12.25 12.71 18.18
CA ILE A 44 11.21 11.84 17.60
C ILE A 44 11.31 10.47 18.27
N ILE A 45 10.49 10.22 19.29
CA ILE A 45 10.48 8.95 20.03
C ILE A 45 9.82 7.85 19.22
N SER A 46 8.77 8.18 18.48
CA SER A 46 8.05 7.23 17.64
C SER A 46 7.61 7.87 16.34
N PHE A 47 7.78 7.17 15.22
CA PHE A 47 7.32 7.57 13.89
C PHE A 47 6.48 6.45 13.25
N TRP A 48 5.24 6.78 12.90
CA TRP A 48 4.38 5.91 12.11
C TRP A 48 3.90 6.64 10.86
N SER A 49 4.05 6.02 9.70
CA SER A 49 3.52 6.51 8.44
C SER A 49 2.66 5.45 7.78
N TYR A 50 1.40 5.75 7.54
CA TYR A 50 0.47 4.83 6.89
C TYR A 50 -0.25 5.51 5.73
N CYS A 51 -0.21 4.86 4.57
CA CYS A 51 -0.81 5.33 3.33
C CYS A 51 -1.75 4.28 2.71
N GLY A 52 -2.85 4.70 2.10
CA GLY A 52 -3.71 3.85 1.30
C GLY A 52 -4.36 4.63 0.16
N GLY A 53 -4.19 4.13 -1.06
CA GLY A 53 -5.07 4.46 -2.19
C GLY A 53 -6.16 3.41 -2.31
N LEU A 54 -7.39 3.84 -2.13
CA LEU A 54 -8.59 3.00 -1.95
C LEU A 54 -9.73 3.58 -2.80
N PRO A 55 -10.82 2.83 -3.05
CA PRO A 55 -12.06 3.45 -3.48
C PRO A 55 -12.58 4.38 -2.38
N ALA A 56 -13.35 5.40 -2.74
CA ALA A 56 -14.12 6.14 -1.74
C ALA A 56 -15.07 5.18 -0.99
N PRO A 57 -15.44 5.45 0.28
CA PRO A 57 -16.28 4.55 1.07
C PRO A 57 -17.60 4.17 0.37
N GLU A 58 -18.22 5.11 -0.33
CA GLU A 58 -19.44 4.91 -1.11
C GLU A 58 -19.26 3.98 -2.33
N ASN A 59 -18.01 3.74 -2.76
CA ASN A 59 -17.67 2.88 -3.91
C ASN A 59 -16.85 1.64 -3.51
N SER A 60 -16.80 1.32 -2.20
CA SER A 60 -16.01 0.20 -1.67
C SER A 60 -16.80 -1.10 -1.52
N ASP A 61 -18.01 -1.22 -2.05
CA ASP A 61 -18.87 -2.40 -1.86
C ASP A 61 -18.47 -3.58 -2.77
N ASN A 62 -17.33 -4.18 -2.48
CA ASN A 62 -16.87 -5.43 -3.07
C ASN A 62 -16.12 -6.25 -2.00
N PRO A 63 -15.83 -7.55 -2.25
CA PRO A 63 -15.26 -8.44 -1.24
C PRO A 63 -13.97 -7.97 -0.58
N LEU A 64 -13.21 -7.11 -1.26
CA LEU A 64 -11.93 -6.58 -0.80
C LEU A 64 -12.02 -5.12 -0.33
N GLY A 65 -13.14 -4.42 -0.50
CA GLY A 65 -13.17 -2.98 -0.28
C GLY A 65 -12.09 -2.26 -1.09
N TYR A 66 -11.79 -2.75 -2.30
CA TYR A 66 -10.65 -2.30 -3.08
C TYR A 66 -10.97 -2.25 -4.56
N LYS A 67 -10.38 -1.29 -5.27
CA LYS A 67 -10.46 -1.18 -6.73
C LYS A 67 -9.07 -0.87 -7.29
N PHE A 68 -8.74 -1.43 -8.43
CA PHE A 68 -7.41 -1.29 -9.01
C PHE A 68 -7.27 0.04 -9.74
N SER A 69 -6.38 0.89 -9.25
CA SER A 69 -5.86 2.06 -9.99
C SER A 69 -4.50 1.81 -10.63
N TRP A 70 -3.97 0.59 -10.47
CA TRP A 70 -2.70 0.10 -11.00
C TRP A 70 -2.70 -1.44 -11.00
N SER A 71 -1.61 -2.07 -11.46
CA SER A 71 -1.52 -3.52 -11.69
C SER A 71 -1.95 -4.36 -10.46
N PRO A 72 -3.02 -5.18 -10.56
CA PRO A 72 -3.46 -6.09 -9.49
C PRO A 72 -2.37 -7.04 -9.02
N ARG A 73 -1.54 -7.50 -9.94
CA ARG A 73 -0.42 -8.40 -9.65
C ARG A 73 0.50 -7.79 -8.61
N GLY A 74 0.85 -6.52 -8.77
CA GLY A 74 1.71 -5.84 -7.81
C GLY A 74 1.03 -5.62 -6.45
N VAL A 75 -0.30 -5.40 -6.40
CA VAL A 75 -1.07 -5.31 -5.15
C VAL A 75 -0.99 -6.63 -4.38
N LEU A 76 -1.28 -7.73 -5.06
CA LEU A 76 -1.32 -9.07 -4.45
C LEU A 76 0.06 -9.56 -4.04
N LEU A 77 1.10 -9.26 -4.84
CA LEU A 77 2.49 -9.55 -4.46
C LEU A 77 2.97 -8.70 -3.28
N ALA A 78 2.53 -7.45 -3.17
CA ALA A 78 2.89 -6.61 -2.03
C ALA A 78 2.41 -7.21 -0.70
N ALA A 79 1.28 -7.91 -0.70
CA ALA A 79 0.78 -8.63 0.46
C ALA A 79 1.63 -9.86 0.85
N ARG A 80 2.62 -10.25 0.03
CA ARG A 80 3.55 -11.34 0.31
C ARG A 80 4.90 -10.87 0.85
N ASN A 81 5.16 -9.57 0.90
CA ASN A 81 6.45 -9.03 1.35
C ASN A 81 6.71 -9.33 2.83
N THR A 82 7.96 -9.62 3.17
CA THR A 82 8.43 -9.54 4.55
C THR A 82 8.49 -8.09 4.97
N ALA A 83 8.01 -7.80 6.18
CA ALA A 83 8.13 -6.48 6.76
C ALA A 83 9.17 -6.44 7.90
N GLN A 84 9.96 -5.37 7.93
CA GLN A 84 10.93 -5.11 9.01
C GLN A 84 10.75 -3.68 9.51
N PHE A 85 10.80 -3.48 10.82
CA PHE A 85 10.55 -2.18 11.43
C PHE A 85 11.16 -2.10 12.82
N TYR A 86 11.13 -0.92 13.44
CA TYR A 86 11.55 -0.76 14.83
C TYR A 86 10.36 -0.73 15.78
N LYS A 87 10.47 -1.47 16.87
CA LYS A 87 9.53 -1.46 17.99
C LYS A 87 10.32 -1.54 19.30
N ASP A 88 10.03 -0.64 20.22
CA ASP A 88 10.69 -0.57 21.54
C ASP A 88 12.24 -0.61 21.43
N GLY A 89 12.77 0.10 20.43
CA GLY A 89 14.21 0.21 20.15
C GLY A 89 14.82 -0.98 19.39
N ARG A 90 14.07 -2.05 19.14
CA ARG A 90 14.55 -3.29 18.53
C ARG A 90 14.00 -3.49 17.12
N LYS A 91 14.80 -4.13 16.25
CA LYS A 91 14.32 -4.55 14.92
C LYS A 91 13.37 -5.74 15.10
N GLU A 92 12.17 -5.60 14.58
CA GLU A 92 11.17 -6.65 14.49
C GLU A 92 11.00 -7.08 13.03
N THR A 93 10.64 -8.35 12.82
CA THR A 93 10.38 -8.89 11.49
C THR A 93 9.05 -9.64 11.47
N ILE A 94 8.19 -9.29 10.53
CA ILE A 94 6.99 -10.05 10.21
C ILE A 94 7.23 -10.77 8.87
N PRO A 95 7.38 -12.11 8.88
CA PRO A 95 7.48 -12.89 7.65
C PRO A 95 6.25 -12.65 6.77
N GLY A 96 6.42 -12.67 5.45
CA GLY A 96 5.33 -12.43 4.51
C GLY A 96 4.11 -13.34 4.74
N GLU A 97 4.32 -14.56 5.23
CA GLU A 97 3.28 -15.56 5.57
C GLU A 97 2.30 -15.06 6.62
N LYS A 98 2.78 -14.17 7.49
CA LYS A 98 2.03 -13.64 8.62
C LYS A 98 1.69 -12.16 8.46
N LEU A 99 2.00 -11.55 7.30
CA LEU A 99 1.84 -10.11 7.13
C LEU A 99 0.38 -9.68 7.31
N MET A 100 -0.54 -10.31 6.57
CA MET A 100 -1.95 -9.93 6.59
C MET A 100 -2.63 -10.28 7.93
N SER A 101 -2.31 -11.43 8.55
CA SER A 101 -2.79 -11.78 9.89
C SER A 101 -2.25 -10.88 11.02
N ASN A 102 -1.23 -10.07 10.74
CA ASN A 102 -0.74 -9.03 11.65
C ASN A 102 -1.33 -7.64 11.39
N ALA A 103 -2.23 -7.49 10.42
CA ALA A 103 -2.97 -6.24 10.26
C ALA A 103 -3.81 -5.94 11.52
N ARG A 104 -3.94 -4.66 11.86
CA ARG A 104 -4.69 -4.20 13.04
C ARG A 104 -5.57 -3.01 12.68
N PRO A 105 -6.72 -2.81 13.34
CA PRO A 105 -7.50 -1.59 13.21
C PRO A 105 -6.64 -0.34 13.42
N TYR A 106 -6.79 0.66 12.56
CA TYR A 106 -6.03 1.92 12.63
C TYR A 106 -6.98 3.11 12.50
N HIS A 107 -7.04 3.93 13.56
CA HIS A 107 -8.04 4.98 13.68
C HIS A 107 -7.42 6.34 13.29
N ILE A 108 -7.94 6.96 12.23
CA ILE A 108 -7.55 8.30 11.75
C ILE A 108 -8.70 9.29 11.93
N TYR A 109 -9.80 9.05 11.23
CA TYR A 109 -11.06 9.78 11.44
C TYR A 109 -12.18 8.79 11.76
N PRO A 110 -13.14 9.14 12.64
CA PRO A 110 -14.18 8.22 13.10
C PRO A 110 -15.02 7.57 11.98
N GLY A 111 -15.16 8.25 10.84
CA GLY A 111 -15.96 7.77 9.70
C GLY A 111 -15.31 6.67 8.86
N TYR A 112 -14.04 6.31 9.08
CA TYR A 112 -13.36 5.28 8.29
C TYR A 112 -12.98 4.07 9.13
N ALA A 113 -13.20 2.89 8.57
CA ALA A 113 -12.82 1.61 9.17
C ALA A 113 -11.55 1.07 8.48
N PHE A 114 -10.39 1.57 8.89
CA PHE A 114 -9.11 1.10 8.35
C PHE A 114 -8.49 -0.03 9.17
N GLU A 115 -7.80 -0.91 8.47
CA GLU A 115 -6.79 -1.80 9.00
C GLU A 115 -5.43 -1.45 8.39
N ALA A 116 -4.39 -1.57 9.20
CA ALA A 116 -3.03 -1.21 8.84
C ALA A 116 -2.07 -2.37 9.05
N TYR A 117 -1.11 -2.52 8.15
CA TYR A 117 0.01 -3.45 8.28
C TYR A 117 1.33 -2.80 7.84
N PRO A 118 2.46 -3.19 8.44
CA PRO A 118 3.79 -2.71 8.02
C PRO A 118 4.08 -3.05 6.55
N ASN A 119 4.82 -2.20 5.84
CA ASN A 119 5.12 -2.39 4.41
C ASN A 119 6.63 -2.43 4.19
N ARG A 120 7.14 -3.52 3.61
CA ARG A 120 8.56 -3.73 3.29
C ARG A 120 9.47 -3.43 4.50
N ASP A 121 10.67 -2.92 4.26
CA ASP A 121 11.64 -2.58 5.30
C ASP A 121 11.59 -1.09 5.64
N SER A 122 11.16 -0.79 6.87
CA SER A 122 11.16 0.55 7.44
C SER A 122 12.49 0.89 8.14
N THR A 123 13.35 -0.09 8.43
CA THR A 123 14.56 0.13 9.24
C THR A 123 15.53 1.17 8.67
N PRO A 124 15.75 1.30 7.34
CA PRO A 124 16.65 2.32 6.78
C PRO A 124 16.18 3.75 6.99
N PHE A 125 14.90 3.97 7.35
CA PHE A 125 14.37 5.31 7.57
C PHE A 125 14.82 5.93 8.89
N ARG A 126 15.40 5.14 9.80
CA ARG A 126 16.05 5.68 10.99
C ARG A 126 17.25 6.55 10.59
N GLU A 127 18.06 6.07 9.67
CA GLU A 127 19.19 6.82 9.12
C GLU A 127 18.74 7.83 8.06
N ARG A 128 17.85 7.46 7.12
CA ARG A 128 17.42 8.36 6.04
C ARG A 128 16.73 9.63 6.54
N TYR A 129 15.96 9.56 7.62
CA TYR A 129 15.33 10.73 8.23
C TYR A 129 16.11 11.28 9.44
N ASN A 130 17.31 10.77 9.70
CA ASN A 130 18.16 11.21 10.82
C ASN A 130 17.45 11.20 12.19
N ILE A 131 16.71 10.12 12.50
CA ILE A 131 15.99 9.92 13.77
C ILE A 131 16.56 8.73 14.57
N PRO A 132 17.87 8.70 14.88
CA PRO A 132 18.49 7.58 15.61
C PRO A 132 17.87 7.33 16.99
N GLU A 133 17.22 8.35 17.58
CA GLU A 133 16.54 8.31 18.87
C GLU A 133 15.18 7.58 18.84
N ALA A 134 14.59 7.39 17.66
CA ALA A 134 13.27 6.79 17.51
C ALA A 134 13.25 5.33 17.98
N GLN A 135 12.45 5.04 19.00
CA GLN A 135 12.23 3.69 19.52
C GLN A 135 11.27 2.90 18.64
N ASN A 136 10.26 3.55 18.09
CA ASN A 136 9.29 2.95 17.19
C ASN A 136 9.38 3.62 15.81
N LEU A 137 9.46 2.82 14.75
CA LEU A 137 9.52 3.32 13.38
C LEU A 137 8.83 2.33 12.46
N VAL A 138 7.67 2.70 11.91
CA VAL A 138 6.91 1.87 10.97
C VAL A 138 6.42 2.71 9.79
N ARG A 139 6.71 2.28 8.57
CA ARG A 139 5.97 2.66 7.36
C ARG A 139 5.05 1.50 6.97
N GLY A 140 3.83 1.80 6.59
CA GLY A 140 2.80 0.78 6.39
C GLY A 140 1.71 1.18 5.42
N THR A 141 0.84 0.21 5.14
CA THR A 141 -0.26 0.35 4.19
C THR A 141 -1.59 0.30 4.91
N LEU A 142 -2.54 1.13 4.46
CA LEU A 142 -3.94 1.12 4.89
C LEU A 142 -4.80 0.33 3.89
N ARG A 143 -5.75 -0.44 4.42
CA ARG A 143 -6.86 -1.06 3.69
C ARG A 143 -8.15 -0.89 4.50
N TYR A 144 -9.30 -1.05 3.87
CA TYR A 144 -10.56 -1.15 4.63
C TYR A 144 -10.66 -2.47 5.39
N GLN A 145 -11.43 -2.44 6.47
CA GLN A 145 -11.70 -3.59 7.33
C GLN A 145 -12.08 -4.85 6.53
N GLY A 146 -11.51 -5.99 6.93
CA GLY A 146 -11.80 -7.29 6.34
C GLY A 146 -11.02 -7.60 5.07
N ASN A 147 -10.30 -6.64 4.48
CA ASN A 147 -9.42 -6.87 3.33
C ASN A 147 -8.22 -7.77 3.69
N PRO A 148 -7.40 -7.46 4.72
CA PRO A 148 -6.29 -8.32 5.13
C PRO A 148 -6.71 -9.77 5.40
N ALA A 149 -7.82 -10.01 6.11
CA ALA A 149 -8.31 -11.36 6.37
C ALA A 149 -8.66 -12.13 5.08
N PHE A 150 -9.25 -11.43 4.10
CA PHE A 150 -9.54 -12.02 2.80
C PHE A 150 -8.26 -12.36 2.02
N ILE A 151 -7.27 -11.46 2.00
CA ILE A 151 -5.99 -11.70 1.33
C ILE A 151 -5.20 -12.82 2.03
N GLN A 152 -5.23 -12.90 3.36
CA GLN A 152 -4.66 -14.02 4.11
C GLN A 152 -5.31 -15.34 3.69
N THR A 153 -6.65 -15.37 3.54
CA THR A 153 -7.35 -16.56 3.05
C THR A 153 -6.87 -16.95 1.66
N LEU A 154 -6.79 -16.01 0.71
CA LEU A 154 -6.27 -16.30 -0.63
C LEU A 154 -4.84 -16.89 -0.58
N ARG A 155 -3.98 -16.37 0.30
CA ARG A 155 -2.64 -16.93 0.52
C ARG A 155 -2.72 -18.37 1.04
N ASP A 156 -3.49 -18.62 2.10
CA ASP A 156 -3.61 -19.93 2.75
C ASP A 156 -4.17 -21.00 1.78
N LEU A 157 -4.98 -20.57 0.82
CA LEU A 157 -5.53 -21.41 -0.25
C LEU A 157 -4.56 -21.65 -1.42
N GLY A 158 -3.39 -21.01 -1.44
CA GLY A 158 -2.42 -21.11 -2.54
C GLY A 158 -2.74 -20.23 -3.75
N MET A 159 -3.76 -19.37 -3.67
CA MET A 159 -4.19 -18.52 -4.77
C MET A 159 -3.21 -17.39 -5.10
N LEU A 160 -2.24 -17.11 -4.22
CA LEU A 160 -1.18 -16.12 -4.47
C LEU A 160 0.14 -16.75 -4.92
N SER A 161 0.13 -18.03 -5.29
CA SER A 161 1.32 -18.74 -5.80
C SER A 161 1.66 -18.30 -7.22
N GLU A 162 2.95 -18.13 -7.47
CA GLU A 162 3.55 -17.91 -8.80
C GLU A 162 4.06 -19.21 -9.43
N GLU A 163 3.94 -20.33 -8.71
CA GLU A 163 4.34 -21.65 -9.23
C GLU A 163 3.45 -22.05 -10.41
N GLU A 164 4.08 -22.30 -11.55
CA GLU A 164 3.36 -22.73 -12.74
C GLU A 164 2.67 -24.08 -12.54
N GLN A 165 1.48 -24.22 -13.09
CA GLN A 165 0.70 -25.45 -13.06
C GLN A 165 0.24 -25.77 -14.48
N ASP A 166 0.45 -27.00 -14.93
CA ASP A 166 0.18 -27.38 -16.33
C ASP A 166 -1.28 -27.14 -16.75
N PHE A 167 -2.23 -27.30 -15.83
CA PHE A 167 -3.66 -27.05 -16.08
C PHE A 167 -4.04 -25.55 -16.11
N LEU A 168 -3.14 -24.64 -15.74
CA LEU A 168 -3.34 -23.19 -15.78
C LEU A 168 -2.57 -22.54 -16.95
N LYS A 169 -1.73 -23.28 -17.67
CA LYS A 169 -0.96 -22.76 -18.81
C LYS A 169 -1.88 -22.41 -19.98
N PRO A 170 -1.52 -21.40 -20.81
CA PRO A 170 -2.27 -21.07 -22.04
C PRO A 170 -2.46 -22.25 -23.00
N THR A 171 -1.60 -23.27 -22.90
CA THR A 171 -1.65 -24.50 -23.71
C THR A 171 -2.58 -25.58 -23.15
N ALA A 172 -3.20 -25.37 -21.98
CA ALA A 172 -4.07 -26.37 -21.36
C ALA A 172 -5.34 -26.58 -22.19
N GLN A 173 -5.65 -27.85 -22.50
CA GLN A 173 -6.83 -28.24 -23.26
C GLN A 173 -7.48 -29.50 -22.64
N PRO A 174 -8.80 -29.49 -22.34
CA PRO A 174 -9.67 -28.31 -22.37
C PRO A 174 -9.24 -27.27 -21.32
N VAL A 175 -9.54 -25.99 -21.57
CA VAL A 175 -9.36 -24.94 -20.56
C VAL A 175 -10.30 -25.23 -19.39
N PRO A 176 -9.79 -25.35 -18.15
CA PRO A 176 -10.64 -25.67 -17.01
C PRO A 176 -11.60 -24.53 -16.67
N THR A 177 -12.74 -24.89 -16.11
CA THR A 177 -13.62 -23.95 -15.41
C THR A 177 -12.97 -23.48 -14.11
N TRP A 178 -13.44 -22.37 -13.56
CA TRP A 178 -12.98 -21.86 -12.27
C TRP A 178 -13.13 -22.87 -11.15
N LYS A 179 -14.27 -23.58 -11.06
CA LYS A 179 -14.47 -24.60 -10.01
C LYS A 179 -13.49 -25.78 -10.15
N GLU A 180 -13.12 -26.18 -11.36
CA GLU A 180 -12.14 -27.25 -11.60
C GLU A 180 -10.72 -26.79 -11.27
N ALA A 181 -10.33 -25.60 -11.72
CA ALA A 181 -9.03 -25.02 -11.41
C ALA A 181 -8.88 -24.80 -9.90
N PHE A 182 -9.90 -24.21 -9.26
CA PHE A 182 -9.90 -23.94 -7.84
C PHE A 182 -9.85 -25.23 -7.02
N ALA A 183 -10.64 -26.25 -7.37
CA ALA A 183 -10.57 -27.57 -6.74
C ALA A 183 -9.16 -28.16 -6.75
N LYS A 184 -8.45 -28.06 -7.89
CA LYS A 184 -7.05 -28.52 -8.01
C LYS A 184 -6.11 -27.70 -7.14
N ILE A 185 -6.21 -26.36 -7.17
CA ILE A 185 -5.36 -25.46 -6.38
C ILE A 185 -5.51 -25.74 -4.88
N VAL A 186 -6.76 -25.87 -4.40
CA VAL A 186 -7.03 -26.11 -2.98
C VAL A 186 -6.94 -27.60 -2.61
N GLY A 187 -6.67 -28.51 -3.55
CA GLY A 187 -6.60 -29.94 -3.31
C GLY A 187 -7.91 -30.54 -2.79
N ALA A 188 -9.05 -30.07 -3.30
CA ALA A 188 -10.36 -30.61 -2.96
C ALA A 188 -10.58 -32.00 -3.58
N THR A 189 -11.39 -32.82 -2.93
CA THR A 189 -11.78 -34.17 -3.41
C THR A 189 -12.76 -34.13 -4.57
N GLY A 190 -13.41 -32.99 -4.79
CA GLY A 190 -14.37 -32.72 -5.85
C GLY A 190 -14.49 -31.23 -6.11
N ASN A 191 -15.29 -30.87 -7.12
CA ASN A 191 -15.55 -29.48 -7.52
C ASN A 191 -17.02 -29.07 -7.24
N SER A 192 -17.73 -29.83 -6.41
CA SER A 192 -19.03 -29.41 -5.90
C SER A 192 -18.87 -28.23 -4.96
N GLU A 193 -19.91 -27.40 -4.82
CA GLU A 193 -19.84 -26.27 -3.90
C GLU A 193 -19.54 -26.70 -2.46
N GLN A 194 -20.12 -27.84 -2.02
CA GLN A 194 -19.87 -28.39 -0.69
C GLN A 194 -18.40 -28.79 -0.50
N ASP A 195 -17.80 -29.46 -1.49
CA ASP A 195 -16.39 -29.88 -1.43
C ASP A 195 -15.44 -28.68 -1.39
N LEU A 196 -15.72 -27.66 -2.21
CA LEU A 196 -14.93 -26.44 -2.27
C LEU A 196 -15.02 -25.63 -0.96
N VAL A 197 -16.22 -25.47 -0.41
CA VAL A 197 -16.41 -24.80 0.90
C VAL A 197 -15.72 -25.58 2.01
N TRP A 198 -15.77 -26.91 1.98
CA TRP A 198 -15.04 -27.75 2.93
C TRP A 198 -13.53 -27.52 2.80
N ALA A 199 -12.99 -27.52 1.59
CA ALA A 199 -11.56 -27.32 1.35
C ALA A 199 -11.07 -25.94 1.80
N VAL A 200 -11.89 -24.90 1.58
CA VAL A 200 -11.61 -23.56 2.12
C VAL A 200 -11.59 -23.59 3.65
N SER A 201 -12.58 -24.24 4.26
CA SER A 201 -12.73 -24.33 5.73
C SER A 201 -11.60 -25.09 6.42
N SER A 202 -11.01 -26.08 5.76
CA SER A 202 -9.96 -26.93 6.34
C SER A 202 -8.56 -26.32 6.22
N LYS A 203 -8.36 -25.37 5.29
CA LYS A 203 -7.06 -24.76 5.00
C LYS A 203 -6.88 -23.36 5.56
N ALA A 204 -7.96 -22.59 5.66
CA ALA A 204 -7.92 -21.21 6.14
C ALA A 204 -8.41 -21.10 7.60
N LYS A 205 -8.00 -20.02 8.27
CA LYS A 205 -8.46 -19.67 9.61
C LYS A 205 -9.37 -18.45 9.54
N PHE A 206 -10.47 -18.49 10.28
CA PHE A 206 -11.47 -17.43 10.36
C PHE A 206 -11.64 -16.99 11.81
N ALA A 207 -11.90 -15.70 12.05
CA ALA A 207 -12.13 -15.20 13.40
C ALA A 207 -13.46 -15.73 13.98
N ASN A 208 -14.48 -15.85 13.13
CA ASN A 208 -15.81 -16.36 13.47
C ASN A 208 -16.57 -16.83 12.21
N ASN A 209 -17.79 -17.34 12.39
CA ASN A 209 -18.61 -17.84 11.28
C ASN A 209 -19.06 -16.72 10.33
N ASP A 210 -19.36 -15.51 10.82
CA ASP A 210 -19.77 -14.39 9.98
C ASP A 210 -18.65 -13.98 9.02
N GLU A 211 -17.40 -13.94 9.50
CA GLU A 211 -16.24 -13.67 8.66
C GLU A 211 -16.00 -14.78 7.65
N LYS A 212 -16.16 -16.05 8.05
CA LYS A 212 -16.09 -17.18 7.13
C LYS A 212 -17.12 -17.03 6.02
N ASP A 213 -18.37 -16.76 6.35
CA ASP A 213 -19.46 -16.64 5.39
C ASP A 213 -19.24 -15.46 4.44
N ARG A 214 -18.78 -14.31 4.96
CA ARG A 214 -18.37 -13.14 4.16
C ARG A 214 -17.25 -13.50 3.18
N ILE A 215 -16.20 -14.19 3.63
CA ILE A 215 -15.06 -14.54 2.78
C ILE A 215 -15.48 -15.55 1.71
N VAL A 216 -16.22 -16.60 2.08
CA VAL A 216 -16.70 -17.58 1.09
C VAL A 216 -17.63 -16.93 0.07
N ALA A 217 -18.52 -16.03 0.49
CA ALA A 217 -19.34 -15.24 -0.43
C ALA A 217 -18.49 -14.40 -1.39
N GLY A 218 -17.41 -13.78 -0.92
CA GLY A 218 -16.49 -13.05 -1.77
C GLY A 218 -15.71 -13.94 -2.75
N LEU A 219 -15.29 -15.13 -2.33
CA LEU A 219 -14.65 -16.11 -3.23
C LEU A 219 -15.61 -16.54 -4.35
N ARG A 220 -16.93 -16.68 -4.04
CA ARG A 220 -17.97 -16.88 -5.06
C ARG A 220 -18.11 -15.68 -5.99
N TRP A 221 -18.08 -14.45 -5.45
CA TRP A 221 -18.17 -13.22 -6.24
C TRP A 221 -17.02 -13.09 -7.25
N PHE A 222 -15.81 -13.52 -6.88
CA PHE A 222 -14.67 -13.62 -7.80
C PHE A 222 -14.83 -14.71 -8.88
N GLY A 223 -15.82 -15.58 -8.74
CA GLY A 223 -16.15 -16.63 -9.70
C GLY A 223 -15.45 -17.95 -9.44
N LEU A 224 -14.74 -18.12 -8.32
CA LEU A 224 -13.92 -19.31 -8.04
C LEU A 224 -14.73 -20.62 -7.92
N PHE A 225 -16.05 -20.51 -7.75
CA PHE A 225 -17.00 -21.63 -7.64
C PHE A 225 -17.80 -21.85 -8.94
N SER A 226 -17.53 -21.08 -9.99
CA SER A 226 -18.37 -21.04 -11.20
C SER A 226 -17.90 -22.00 -12.29
N ASP A 227 -18.81 -22.24 -13.24
CA ASP A 227 -18.55 -22.93 -14.51
C ASP A 227 -17.89 -22.03 -15.58
N ALA A 228 -17.61 -20.76 -15.27
CA ALA A 228 -16.90 -19.90 -16.20
C ALA A 228 -15.47 -20.43 -16.43
N GLN A 229 -15.00 -20.37 -17.67
CA GLN A 229 -13.62 -20.72 -17.99
C GLN A 229 -12.65 -19.72 -17.35
N ILE A 230 -11.50 -20.22 -16.90
CA ILE A 230 -10.41 -19.34 -16.47
C ILE A 230 -9.81 -18.64 -17.68
N GLU A 231 -9.17 -17.49 -17.46
CA GLU A 231 -8.15 -16.99 -18.38
C GLU A 231 -6.80 -17.62 -17.98
N PRO A 232 -6.27 -18.58 -18.76
CA PRO A 232 -5.07 -19.33 -18.35
C PRO A 232 -3.82 -18.45 -18.45
N ARG A 233 -3.23 -18.12 -17.29
CA ARG A 233 -1.99 -17.32 -17.18
C ARG A 233 -0.84 -18.06 -16.47
N GLY A 234 -0.84 -19.40 -16.51
CA GLY A 234 0.26 -20.25 -16.08
C GLY A 234 0.28 -20.60 -14.59
N ASN A 235 -0.09 -19.68 -13.70
CA ASN A 235 -0.07 -19.87 -12.24
C ASN A 235 -1.34 -19.33 -11.56
N PRO A 236 -1.64 -19.74 -10.31
CA PRO A 236 -2.85 -19.31 -9.60
C PRO A 236 -2.98 -17.79 -9.44
N LEU A 237 -1.88 -17.09 -9.12
CA LEU A 237 -1.87 -15.64 -8.90
C LEU A 237 -2.31 -14.89 -10.15
N ASP A 238 -1.71 -15.20 -11.30
CA ASP A 238 -1.96 -14.46 -12.53
C ASP A 238 -3.35 -14.76 -13.09
N CYS A 239 -3.83 -16.00 -12.97
CA CYS A 239 -5.23 -16.35 -13.29
C CYS A 239 -6.22 -15.57 -12.40
N LEU A 240 -5.94 -15.45 -11.10
CA LEU A 240 -6.76 -14.66 -10.18
C LEU A 240 -6.72 -13.17 -10.53
N CYS A 241 -5.54 -12.63 -10.88
CA CYS A 241 -5.41 -11.25 -11.33
C CYS A 241 -6.32 -10.98 -12.53
N ALA A 242 -6.34 -11.86 -13.53
CA ALA A 242 -7.22 -11.73 -14.70
C ALA A 242 -8.70 -11.62 -14.31
N ALA A 243 -9.18 -12.48 -13.41
CA ALA A 243 -10.56 -12.43 -12.93
C ALA A 243 -10.88 -11.16 -12.13
N MET A 244 -9.91 -10.69 -11.34
CA MET A 244 -10.02 -9.47 -10.54
C MET A 244 -10.00 -8.20 -11.41
N GLU A 245 -9.20 -8.17 -12.48
CA GLU A 245 -9.09 -7.07 -13.44
C GLU A 245 -10.44 -6.71 -14.05
N GLY A 246 -11.24 -7.72 -14.42
CA GLY A 246 -12.56 -7.49 -15.00
C GLY A 246 -13.64 -7.06 -14.00
N LYS A 247 -13.42 -7.23 -12.69
CA LYS A 247 -14.46 -7.06 -11.66
C LYS A 247 -14.26 -5.88 -10.71
N MET A 248 -13.02 -5.41 -10.56
CA MET A 248 -12.66 -4.43 -9.54
C MET A 248 -12.09 -3.13 -10.14
N GLN A 249 -12.59 -2.73 -11.31
CA GLN A 249 -12.30 -1.42 -11.87
C GLN A 249 -13.21 -0.36 -11.27
N TYR A 250 -12.76 0.89 -11.38
CA TYR A 250 -13.65 2.04 -11.18
C TYR A 250 -14.66 2.12 -12.33
N GLU A 251 -15.93 2.24 -11.96
CA GLU A 251 -17.04 2.43 -12.88
C GLU A 251 -17.36 3.91 -13.01
N LYS A 252 -18.07 4.28 -14.08
CA LYS A 252 -18.46 5.67 -14.35
C LYS A 252 -19.18 6.29 -13.15
N GLY A 253 -18.70 7.44 -12.70
CA GLY A 253 -19.26 8.19 -11.57
C GLY A 253 -18.71 7.78 -10.20
N GLU A 254 -17.94 6.71 -10.11
CA GLU A 254 -17.22 6.36 -8.88
C GLU A 254 -15.93 7.16 -8.73
N ARG A 255 -15.36 7.20 -7.53
CA ARG A 255 -14.11 7.93 -7.29
C ARG A 255 -13.17 7.17 -6.37
N ASP A 256 -11.87 7.40 -6.56
CA ASP A 256 -10.85 6.93 -5.64
C ASP A 256 -10.67 7.91 -4.46
N PHE A 257 -9.85 7.46 -3.54
CA PHE A 257 -9.61 8.10 -2.27
C PHE A 257 -8.19 7.79 -1.80
N VAL A 258 -7.49 8.81 -1.31
CA VAL A 258 -6.17 8.67 -0.70
C VAL A 258 -6.22 9.11 0.75
N MET A 259 -5.72 8.24 1.62
CA MET A 259 -5.44 8.56 3.02
C MET A 259 -3.95 8.36 3.28
N LEU A 260 -3.26 9.40 3.74
CA LEU A 260 -1.89 9.37 4.20
C LEU A 260 -1.82 10.07 5.55
N GLN A 261 -1.35 9.38 6.59
CA GLN A 261 -1.11 9.99 7.89
C GLN A 261 0.28 9.63 8.41
N HIS A 262 1.00 10.65 8.87
CA HIS A 262 2.09 10.51 9.81
C HIS A 262 1.61 10.73 11.23
N LYS A 263 2.25 10.03 12.15
CA LYS A 263 2.08 10.20 13.58
C LYS A 263 3.45 10.18 14.24
N PHE A 264 3.71 11.22 15.03
CA PHE A 264 4.95 11.46 15.73
C PHE A 264 4.66 11.50 17.23
N GLU A 265 5.37 10.67 17.99
CA GLU A 265 5.52 10.88 19.43
C GLU A 265 6.78 11.71 19.62
N ILE A 266 6.62 12.91 20.17
CA ILE A 266 7.69 13.88 20.34
C ILE A 266 8.00 14.04 21.83
N GLU A 267 9.28 14.06 22.18
CA GLU A 267 9.75 14.44 23.51
C GLU A 267 10.57 15.73 23.40
N TRP A 268 10.12 16.77 24.08
CA TRP A 268 10.77 18.07 24.12
C TRP A 268 11.89 18.13 25.16
N ALA A 269 12.84 19.06 25.02
CA ALA A 269 13.96 19.23 25.94
C ALA A 269 13.53 19.48 27.41
N ASN A 270 12.33 20.01 27.64
CA ASN A 270 11.76 20.22 28.98
C ASN A 270 11.08 18.96 29.56
N GLY A 271 11.16 17.82 28.87
CA GLY A 271 10.55 16.54 29.25
C GLY A 271 9.07 16.40 28.90
N LYS A 272 8.43 17.44 28.35
CA LYS A 272 7.04 17.31 27.88
C LYS A 272 6.98 16.39 26.66
N ARG A 273 5.91 15.62 26.58
CA ARG A 273 5.62 14.78 25.41
C ARG A 273 4.37 15.26 24.73
N GLU A 274 4.37 15.17 23.40
CA GLU A 274 3.18 15.42 22.59
C GLU A 274 3.00 14.37 21.51
N MET A 275 1.75 14.23 21.06
CA MET A 275 1.42 13.44 19.88
C MET A 275 1.02 14.38 18.74
N ARG A 276 1.80 14.38 17.67
CA ARG A 276 1.52 15.17 16.46
C ARG A 276 1.11 14.25 15.32
N THR A 277 0.10 14.63 14.56
CA THR A 277 -0.22 14.00 13.28
C THR A 277 -0.01 14.97 12.14
N SER A 278 0.28 14.44 10.96
CA SER A 278 0.27 15.15 9.69
C SER A 278 -0.59 14.33 8.74
N THR A 279 -1.69 14.86 8.20
CA THR A 279 -2.72 14.07 7.49
C THR A 279 -3.10 14.67 6.15
N LEU A 280 -3.05 13.86 5.08
CA LEU A 280 -3.63 14.11 3.77
C LEU A 280 -4.80 13.14 3.55
N CYS A 281 -5.94 13.71 3.17
CA CYS A 281 -7.19 13.02 2.90
C CYS A 281 -7.77 13.65 1.63
N ASP A 282 -7.60 13.00 0.47
CA ASP A 282 -8.00 13.56 -0.82
C ASP A 282 -8.90 12.58 -1.57
N TYR A 283 -9.88 13.11 -2.30
CA TYR A 283 -10.81 12.33 -3.13
C TYR A 283 -10.58 12.67 -4.59
N GLY A 284 -10.62 11.65 -5.44
CA GLY A 284 -10.57 11.86 -6.88
C GLY A 284 -11.84 12.50 -7.40
N GLU A 285 -11.71 13.09 -8.59
CA GLU A 285 -12.87 13.43 -9.39
C GLU A 285 -13.55 12.14 -9.91
N PRO A 286 -14.88 12.13 -10.10
CA PRO A 286 -15.59 10.94 -10.56
C PRO A 286 -15.09 10.41 -11.91
N GLU A 287 -15.04 9.10 -12.07
CA GLU A 287 -14.66 8.44 -13.32
C GLU A 287 -15.58 8.87 -14.47
N GLY A 288 -14.99 9.25 -15.59
CA GLY A 288 -15.70 9.83 -16.74
C GLY A 288 -16.04 11.33 -16.62
N SER A 289 -15.64 12.03 -15.56
CA SER A 289 -15.77 13.50 -15.44
C SER A 289 -14.74 14.28 -16.27
N GLY A 290 -13.63 13.64 -16.67
CA GLY A 290 -12.46 14.28 -17.27
C GLY A 290 -11.47 14.87 -16.26
N GLY A 291 -11.76 14.79 -14.96
CA GLY A 291 -10.85 15.14 -13.88
C GLY A 291 -9.85 14.04 -13.55
N TYR A 292 -8.97 14.31 -12.59
CA TYR A 292 -7.97 13.34 -12.12
C TYR A 292 -8.49 12.57 -10.91
N SER A 293 -8.13 11.29 -10.84
CA SER A 293 -8.20 10.52 -9.59
C SER A 293 -7.20 11.11 -8.56
N ALA A 294 -7.48 10.95 -7.27
CA ALA A 294 -6.58 11.38 -6.20
C ALA A 294 -5.20 10.72 -6.36
N MET A 295 -5.16 9.42 -6.68
CA MET A 295 -3.90 8.71 -6.92
C MET A 295 -3.13 9.30 -8.10
N ALA A 296 -3.78 9.55 -9.24
CA ALA A 296 -3.10 10.11 -10.41
C ALA A 296 -2.57 11.52 -10.12
N ARG A 297 -3.37 12.36 -9.47
CA ARG A 297 -2.98 13.72 -9.07
C ARG A 297 -1.81 13.72 -8.10
N LEU A 298 -1.89 12.93 -7.02
CA LEU A 298 -0.91 12.92 -5.94
C LEU A 298 0.39 12.17 -6.29
N VAL A 299 0.43 11.40 -7.37
CA VAL A 299 1.67 10.82 -7.91
C VAL A 299 2.22 11.68 -9.05
N GLY A 300 1.37 12.07 -10.00
CA GLY A 300 1.77 12.76 -11.22
C GLY A 300 2.22 14.20 -10.98
N VAL A 301 1.55 14.95 -10.11
CA VAL A 301 1.88 16.36 -9.85
C VAL A 301 3.22 16.51 -9.13
N PRO A 302 3.52 15.77 -8.04
CA PRO A 302 4.86 15.81 -7.44
C PRO A 302 5.98 15.44 -8.40
N CYS A 303 5.76 14.41 -9.24
CA CYS A 303 6.69 14.02 -10.28
C CYS A 303 6.93 15.17 -11.29
N ALA A 304 5.85 15.78 -11.80
CA ALA A 304 5.95 16.89 -12.76
C ALA A 304 6.66 18.11 -12.15
N VAL A 305 6.38 18.44 -10.89
CA VAL A 305 7.05 19.54 -10.18
C VAL A 305 8.54 19.26 -10.06
N ALA A 306 8.94 18.05 -9.66
CA ALA A 306 10.35 17.68 -9.56
C ALA A 306 11.06 17.72 -10.91
N VAL A 307 10.41 17.25 -11.98
CA VAL A 307 10.94 17.33 -13.35
C VAL A 307 11.23 18.78 -13.74
N LEU A 308 10.25 19.68 -13.54
CA LEU A 308 10.43 21.10 -13.85
C LEU A 308 11.57 21.71 -13.02
N MET A 309 11.64 21.41 -11.73
CA MET A 309 12.70 21.92 -10.86
C MET A 309 14.10 21.41 -11.25
N VAL A 310 14.23 20.19 -11.79
CA VAL A 310 15.49 19.70 -12.35
C VAL A 310 15.84 20.44 -13.64
N LEU A 311 14.87 20.65 -14.54
CA LEU A 311 15.06 21.34 -15.82
C LEU A 311 15.39 22.84 -15.64
N ASP A 312 14.74 23.48 -14.68
CA ASP A 312 14.95 24.91 -14.35
C ASP A 312 16.25 25.12 -13.53
N GLY A 313 16.95 24.04 -13.15
CA GLY A 313 18.16 24.11 -12.34
C GLY A 313 17.92 24.55 -10.89
N GLU A 314 16.70 24.42 -10.39
CA GLU A 314 16.37 24.59 -8.97
C GLU A 314 16.96 23.42 -8.16
N ILE A 315 16.86 22.18 -8.68
CA ILE A 315 17.55 21.00 -8.13
C ILE A 315 18.88 20.82 -8.87
N LYS A 316 19.98 21.11 -8.18
CA LYS A 316 21.32 21.19 -8.79
C LYS A 316 22.17 19.93 -8.58
N ASP A 317 21.88 19.18 -7.53
CA ASP A 317 22.69 18.04 -7.13
C ASP A 317 22.71 16.94 -8.19
N LYS A 318 23.89 16.33 -8.35
CA LYS A 318 24.12 15.23 -9.29
C LYS A 318 24.19 13.91 -8.55
N GLY A 319 23.86 12.83 -9.26
CA GLY A 319 23.75 11.50 -8.69
C GLY A 319 22.31 11.02 -8.53
N VAL A 320 22.15 9.99 -7.70
CA VAL A 320 20.86 9.36 -7.38
C VAL A 320 20.28 10.02 -6.14
N LEU A 321 19.15 10.71 -6.30
CA LEU A 321 18.54 11.55 -5.26
C LEU A 321 17.14 11.04 -4.87
N ALA A 322 16.73 11.43 -3.66
CA ALA A 322 15.39 11.27 -3.10
C ALA A 322 15.10 12.44 -2.12
N PRO A 323 13.84 12.83 -1.91
CA PRO A 323 13.48 13.97 -1.07
C PRO A 323 13.45 13.60 0.42
N VAL A 324 14.59 13.22 0.98
CA VAL A 324 14.72 12.73 2.37
C VAL A 324 15.47 13.68 3.30
N THR A 325 15.78 14.90 2.84
CA THR A 325 16.48 15.95 3.60
C THR A 325 15.79 17.30 3.39
N GLY A 326 15.84 18.19 4.39
CA GLY A 326 15.08 19.45 4.37
C GLY A 326 15.42 20.38 3.20
N ASP A 327 16.68 20.42 2.78
CA ASP A 327 17.17 21.23 1.65
C ASP A 327 16.56 20.81 0.30
N ILE A 328 16.34 19.51 0.09
CA ILE A 328 15.68 18.98 -1.11
C ILE A 328 14.16 19.02 -0.97
N SER A 329 13.63 18.65 0.20
CA SER A 329 12.20 18.46 0.43
C SER A 329 11.42 19.76 0.53
N GLU A 330 11.95 20.76 1.24
CA GLU A 330 11.20 21.98 1.56
C GLU A 330 10.82 22.83 0.34
N PRO A 331 11.70 23.04 -0.66
CA PRO A 331 11.33 23.75 -1.90
C PRO A 331 10.20 23.05 -2.66
N ILE A 332 10.28 21.72 -2.82
CA ILE A 332 9.27 20.91 -3.52
C ILE A 332 7.94 20.98 -2.77
N ARG A 333 7.97 20.80 -1.44
CA ARG A 333 6.79 20.86 -0.58
C ARG A 333 6.07 22.21 -0.68
N LYS A 334 6.82 23.32 -0.63
CA LYS A 334 6.25 24.68 -0.77
C LYS A 334 5.60 24.89 -2.14
N LYS A 335 6.22 24.42 -3.23
CA LYS A 335 5.68 24.53 -4.58
C LYS A 335 4.38 23.72 -4.73
N LEU A 336 4.35 22.49 -4.21
CA LEU A 336 3.14 21.65 -4.17
C LEU A 336 2.00 22.27 -3.37
N GLN A 337 2.31 22.80 -2.19
CA GLN A 337 1.31 23.45 -1.33
C GLN A 337 0.77 24.71 -2.00
N LYS A 338 1.65 25.60 -2.47
CA LYS A 338 1.28 26.91 -3.01
C LYS A 338 0.52 26.82 -4.34
N ASP A 339 1.03 26.02 -5.28
CA ASP A 339 0.56 26.07 -6.67
C ASP A 339 -0.52 25.02 -6.96
N TYR A 340 -0.62 23.96 -6.13
CA TYR A 340 -1.53 22.83 -6.36
C TYR A 340 -2.42 22.48 -5.17
N GLY A 341 -2.24 23.13 -4.02
CA GLY A 341 -2.98 22.85 -2.78
C GLY A 341 -2.73 21.45 -2.23
N ILE A 342 -1.58 20.83 -2.57
CA ILE A 342 -1.23 19.49 -2.10
C ILE A 342 -0.46 19.63 -0.77
N GLU A 343 -1.15 19.32 0.33
CA GLU A 343 -0.58 19.42 1.67
C GLU A 343 -1.05 18.33 2.65
N MET A 344 -0.21 18.03 3.64
CA MET A 344 -0.63 17.30 4.84
C MET A 344 -0.87 18.30 5.97
N ARG A 345 -2.03 18.22 6.62
CA ARG A 345 -2.43 19.10 7.72
C ARG A 345 -1.90 18.57 9.03
N GLU A 346 -1.13 19.39 9.75
CA GLU A 346 -0.59 19.04 11.06
C GLU A 346 -1.57 19.34 12.20
N LYS A 347 -1.59 18.49 13.22
CA LYS A 347 -2.37 18.69 14.45
C LYS A 347 -1.68 18.04 15.65
N THR A 348 -1.60 18.77 16.76
CA THR A 348 -1.21 18.21 18.07
C THR A 348 -2.46 17.68 18.78
N LEU A 349 -2.41 16.44 19.27
CA LEU A 349 -3.53 15.72 19.88
C LEU A 349 -3.48 15.69 21.41
N ALA A 350 -2.29 15.76 21.99
CA ALA A 350 -2.04 15.77 23.43
C ALA A 350 -0.70 16.45 23.68
#